data_AF-M5FYK0-F1
#
_entry.id   AF-M5FYK0-F1
#
_cell.length_a   1.000
_cell.length_b   1.000
_cell.length_c   1.000
_cell.angle_alpha   90.00
_cell.angle_beta   90.00
_cell.angle_gamma   90.00
#
_symmetry.space_group_name_H-M   'P 1'
#
loop_
_entity.id
_entity.type
_entity.pdbx_description
1 polymer ?
#
loop_
_entity_poly.entity_id
_entity_poly.type
_entity_poly.pdbx_seq_one_letter_code
_entity_poly.pdbx_strand_id
1 'polypeptide(L)'
;MEILNPRTSLLSNRELLSLIQESDTSTTSLLPANQRSLSIALRSYLTSTHVDTALQTHTSLRLLVHGLARWDLTKAEKLQIVNLMPTSLVVLYTVIEDFEYRFPQDSANGILALVQACQAEAGTELVAARGSPDASSKPEALDRDGEGEELFLPEAEAEGEGEGEGEMQGEMEGEGMEMEMEMEEFDWGELDDREIDEDREEV
;
A
#
# COMPACT_ATOMS: atom_id res chain seq x y z
N MET A 1 -8.26 -8.11 31.72
CA MET A 1 -7.77 -7.08 30.77
C MET A 1 -9.02 -6.41 30.24
N GLU A 2 -9.25 -5.16 30.62
CA GLU A 2 -10.40 -4.38 30.17
C GLU A 2 -9.92 -3.32 29.18
N ILE A 3 -10.66 -3.14 28.09
CA ILE A 3 -10.32 -2.19 27.04
C ILE A 3 -10.86 -0.83 27.46
N LEU A 4 -9.97 0.12 27.79
CA LEU A 4 -10.38 1.47 28.19
C LEU A 4 -10.94 2.26 26.99
N ASN A 5 -10.24 2.19 25.86
CA ASN A 5 -10.62 2.91 24.65
C ASN A 5 -10.30 2.04 23.43
N PRO A 6 -11.29 1.62 22.63
CA PRO A 6 -11.05 0.75 21.48
C PRO A 6 -10.40 1.47 20.30
N ARG A 7 -10.58 2.79 20.16
CA ARG A 7 -10.06 3.60 19.06
C ARG A 7 -9.35 4.85 19.57
N THR A 8 -8.16 4.66 20.13
CA THR A 8 -7.38 5.76 20.72
C THR A 8 -6.73 6.67 19.68
N SER A 9 -6.27 6.10 18.56
CA SER A 9 -5.57 6.85 17.52
C SER A 9 -5.73 6.17 16.17
N LEU A 10 -5.58 6.99 15.12
CA LEU A 10 -5.35 6.52 13.77
C LEU A 10 -3.83 6.46 13.54
N LEU A 11 -3.38 5.41 12.85
CA LEU A 11 -1.97 5.19 12.53
C LEU A 11 -1.84 5.05 11.02
N SER A 12 -0.88 5.76 10.42
CA SER A 12 -0.56 5.61 9.00
C SER A 12 0.24 4.34 8.73
N ASN A 13 0.15 3.84 7.49
CA ASN A 13 0.89 2.64 7.06
C ASN A 13 2.40 2.80 7.26
N ARG A 14 2.94 4.02 7.08
CA ARG A 14 4.37 4.31 7.25
C ARG A 14 4.82 4.31 8.70
N GLU A 15 4.00 4.82 9.61
CA GLU A 15 4.28 4.77 11.05
C GLU A 15 4.25 3.33 11.55
N LEU A 16 3.27 2.54 11.08
CA LEU A 16 3.20 1.11 11.36
C LEU A 16 4.45 0.38 10.86
N LEU A 17 4.89 0.65 9.62
CA LEU A 17 6.12 0.07 9.08
C LEU A 17 7.35 0.46 9.92
N SER A 18 7.44 1.72 10.34
CA SER A 18 8.52 2.21 11.20
C SER A 18 8.57 1.46 12.53
N LEU A 19 7.41 1.27 13.15
CA LEU A 19 7.27 0.60 14.44
C LEU A 19 7.66 -0.88 14.33
N ILE A 20 7.24 -1.55 13.25
CA ILE A 20 7.60 -2.95 13.00
C ILE A 20 9.12 -3.06 12.81
N GLN A 21 9.73 -2.18 12.01
CA GLN A 21 11.18 -2.16 11.80
C GLN A 21 11.95 -1.94 13.10
N GLU A 22 11.50 -1.02 13.96
CA GLU A 22 12.11 -0.79 15.27
C GLU A 22 12.00 -2.03 16.17
N SER A 23 10.82 -2.66 16.23
CA SER A 23 10.62 -3.88 17.02
C SER A 23 11.46 -5.07 16.53
N ASP A 24 11.66 -5.17 15.20
CA ASP A 24 12.44 -6.23 14.56
C ASP A 24 13.93 -6.14 14.95
N THR A 25 14.48 -4.93 15.04
CA THR A 25 15.89 -4.75 15.44
C THR A 25 16.17 -5.23 16.86
N SER A 26 15.16 -5.19 17.73
CA SER A 26 15.34 -5.40 19.16
C SER A 26 14.98 -6.82 19.61
N THR A 27 14.02 -7.49 18.97
CA THR A 27 13.37 -8.66 19.63
C THR A 27 12.88 -9.79 18.71
N THR A 28 12.99 -9.72 17.39
CA THR A 28 12.25 -10.64 16.50
C THR A 28 12.56 -12.14 16.65
N SER A 29 13.77 -12.50 17.11
CA SER A 29 14.11 -13.90 17.43
C SER A 29 13.48 -14.42 18.72
N LEU A 30 13.09 -13.52 19.64
CA LEU A 30 12.51 -13.84 20.94
C LEU A 30 10.97 -13.75 20.95
N LEU A 31 10.36 -13.23 19.88
CA LEU A 31 8.91 -13.15 19.76
C LEU A 31 8.26 -14.55 19.65
N PRO A 32 7.08 -14.75 20.26
CA PRO A 32 6.23 -15.91 20.02
C PRO A 32 5.93 -16.13 18.53
N ALA A 33 5.72 -17.40 18.14
CA ALA A 33 5.57 -17.78 16.73
C ALA A 33 4.43 -17.03 16.00
N ASN A 34 3.28 -16.86 16.66
CA ASN A 34 2.14 -16.12 16.11
C ASN A 34 2.46 -14.64 15.84
N GLN A 35 3.17 -13.98 16.76
CA GLN A 35 3.56 -12.57 16.60
C GLN A 35 4.58 -12.42 15.47
N ARG A 36 5.53 -13.35 15.36
CA ARG A 36 6.50 -13.37 14.27
C ARG A 36 5.84 -13.57 12.90
N SER A 37 4.89 -14.51 12.78
CA SER A 37 4.17 -14.72 11.53
C SER A 37 3.40 -13.48 11.10
N LEU A 38 2.74 -12.80 12.05
CA LEU A 38 2.03 -11.54 11.77
C LEU A 38 2.98 -10.41 11.39
N SER A 39 4.11 -10.24 12.07
CA SER A 39 5.06 -9.17 11.73
C SER A 39 5.66 -9.36 10.34
N ILE A 40 5.98 -10.61 9.96
CA ILE A 40 6.47 -10.94 8.61
C ILE A 40 5.39 -10.67 7.56
N ALA A 41 4.14 -11.09 7.80
CA ALA A 41 3.04 -10.87 6.87
C ALA A 41 2.73 -9.38 6.67
N LEU A 42 2.67 -8.61 7.77
CA LEU A 42 2.46 -7.16 7.73
C LEU A 42 3.59 -6.44 7.00
N ARG A 43 4.85 -6.78 7.32
CA ARG A 43 6.01 -6.22 6.61
C ARG A 43 5.91 -6.53 5.12
N SER A 44 5.64 -7.78 4.75
CA SER A 44 5.50 -8.20 3.35
C SER A 44 4.40 -7.42 2.62
N TYR A 45 3.27 -7.18 3.28
CA TYR A 45 2.17 -6.40 2.73
C TYR A 45 2.55 -4.92 2.53
N LEU A 46 3.11 -4.29 3.57
CA LEU A 46 3.48 -2.86 3.56
C LEU A 46 4.65 -2.54 2.62
N THR A 47 5.47 -3.53 2.27
CA THR A 47 6.54 -3.40 1.27
C THR A 47 6.17 -3.95 -0.10
N SER A 48 4.91 -4.35 -0.31
CA SER A 48 4.44 -4.87 -1.60
C SER A 48 4.36 -3.76 -2.67
N THR A 49 4.31 -4.15 -3.94
CA THR A 49 4.27 -3.24 -5.10
C THR A 49 2.98 -2.42 -5.19
N HIS A 50 1.93 -2.79 -4.47
CA HIS A 50 0.62 -2.13 -4.54
C HIS A 50 0.44 -1.06 -3.45
N VAL A 51 1.40 -0.94 -2.53
CA VAL A 51 1.31 -0.03 -1.39
C VAL A 51 2.49 0.94 -1.44
N ASP A 52 2.19 2.23 -1.59
CA ASP A 52 3.22 3.28 -1.74
C ASP A 52 3.95 3.63 -0.44
N THR A 53 3.73 2.88 0.63
CA THR A 53 4.31 3.13 1.96
C THR A 53 5.84 3.08 1.95
N ALA A 54 6.44 2.22 1.10
CA ALA A 54 7.89 2.14 0.95
C ALA A 54 8.50 3.39 0.28
N LEU A 55 7.69 4.15 -0.46
CA LEU A 55 8.10 5.38 -1.14
C LEU A 55 7.94 6.62 -0.26
N GLN A 56 7.50 6.48 1.00
CA GLN A 56 7.23 7.60 1.89
C GLN A 56 8.32 7.78 2.95
N THR A 57 8.67 9.03 3.22
CA THR A 57 9.57 9.43 4.32
C THR A 57 8.80 10.20 5.38
N HIS A 58 9.37 10.32 6.58
CA HIS A 58 8.74 11.12 7.65
C HIS A 58 8.64 12.60 7.25
N THR A 59 9.59 13.09 6.45
CA THR A 59 9.59 14.45 5.92
C THR A 59 8.45 14.66 4.93
N SER A 60 8.30 13.76 3.95
CA SER A 60 7.24 13.88 2.94
C SER A 60 5.85 13.76 3.55
N LEU A 61 5.66 12.92 4.57
CA LEU A 61 4.41 12.81 5.31
C LEU A 61 4.03 14.10 6.04
N ARG A 62 4.98 14.73 6.74
CA ARG A 62 4.71 16.00 7.44
C ARG A 62 4.33 17.10 6.46
N LEU A 63 5.01 17.17 5.33
CA LEU A 63 4.70 18.11 4.26
C LEU A 63 3.29 17.85 3.69
N LEU A 64 2.94 16.58 3.46
CA LEU A 64 1.62 16.22 2.98
C LEU A 64 0.52 16.57 3.99
N VAL A 65 0.65 16.17 5.25
CA VAL A 65 -0.35 16.44 6.29
C VAL A 65 -0.52 17.94 6.53
N HIS A 66 0.58 18.70 6.58
CA HIS A 66 0.53 20.15 6.73
C HIS A 66 -0.05 20.84 5.49
N GLY A 67 0.32 20.37 4.30
CA GLY A 67 -0.20 20.88 3.03
C GLY A 67 -1.69 20.62 2.88
N LEU A 68 -2.17 19.45 3.32
CA LEU A 68 -3.58 19.05 3.29
C LEU A 68 -4.45 19.86 4.27
N ALA A 69 -3.86 20.55 5.24
CA ALA A 69 -4.59 21.35 6.22
C ALA A 69 -5.34 22.54 5.61
N ARG A 70 -4.99 22.96 4.38
CA ARG A 70 -5.71 24.04 3.67
C ARG A 70 -7.07 23.63 3.15
N TRP A 71 -7.31 22.33 3.00
CA TRP A 71 -8.59 21.78 2.57
C TRP A 71 -9.31 21.19 3.79
N ASP A 72 -10.61 21.40 3.84
CA ASP A 72 -11.47 20.89 4.91
C ASP A 72 -11.77 19.40 4.71
N LEU A 73 -10.71 18.59 4.83
CA LEU A 73 -10.77 17.14 4.73
C LEU A 73 -10.90 16.53 6.13
N THR A 74 -11.71 15.48 6.24
CA THR A 74 -11.88 14.72 7.48
C THR A 74 -10.57 14.00 7.83
N LYS A 75 -10.43 13.59 9.10
CA LYS A 75 -9.23 12.85 9.53
C LYS A 75 -9.07 11.53 8.77
N ALA A 76 -10.18 10.86 8.43
CA ALA A 76 -10.18 9.63 7.67
C ALA A 76 -9.74 9.87 6.21
N GLU A 77 -10.27 10.90 5.55
CA GLU A 77 -9.86 11.29 4.19
C GLU A 77 -8.36 11.63 4.14
N LYS A 78 -7.87 12.43 5.10
CA LYS A 78 -6.45 12.76 5.21
C LYS A 78 -5.59 11.50 5.37
N LEU A 79 -6.02 10.57 6.22
CA LEU A 79 -5.31 9.31 6.43
C LEU A 79 -5.31 8.43 5.17
N GLN A 80 -6.43 8.36 4.45
CA GLN A 80 -6.54 7.60 3.21
C GLN A 80 -5.67 8.19 2.10
N ILE A 81 -5.66 9.52 1.93
CA ILE A 81 -4.76 10.21 0.99
C ILE A 81 -3.29 9.92 1.34
N VAL A 82 -2.95 9.99 2.63
CA VAL A 82 -1.61 9.68 3.13
C VAL A 82 -1.22 8.23 2.81
N ASN A 83 -2.12 7.26 3.02
CA ASN A 83 -1.80 5.84 2.82
C ASN A 83 -1.74 5.44 1.34
N LEU A 84 -2.59 6.03 0.50
CA LEU A 84 -2.76 5.65 -0.91
C LEU A 84 -1.98 6.54 -1.89
N MET A 85 -1.58 7.74 -1.50
CA MET A 85 -0.86 8.70 -2.35
C MET A 85 -1.47 8.82 -3.76
N PRO A 86 -2.73 9.29 -3.88
CA PRO A 86 -3.47 9.28 -5.14
C PRO A 86 -2.73 10.07 -6.24
N THR A 87 -2.38 9.38 -7.32
CA THR A 87 -1.73 9.98 -8.51
C THR A 87 -2.72 10.34 -9.61
N SER A 88 -3.93 9.78 -9.55
CA SER A 88 -5.00 10.02 -10.52
C SER A 88 -6.22 10.62 -9.84
N LEU A 89 -6.99 11.39 -10.62
CA LEU A 89 -8.25 11.98 -10.16
C LEU A 89 -9.23 10.90 -9.70
N VAL A 90 -9.34 9.79 -10.45
CA VAL A 90 -10.29 8.71 -10.14
C VAL A 90 -10.08 8.19 -8.71
N VAL A 91 -8.84 7.92 -8.31
CA VAL A 91 -8.54 7.47 -6.94
C VAL A 91 -8.88 8.55 -5.91
N LEU A 92 -8.64 9.82 -6.22
CA LEU A 92 -8.98 10.92 -5.31
C LEU A 92 -10.51 11.03 -5.09
N TYR A 93 -11.30 10.91 -6.17
CA TYR A 93 -12.76 10.93 -6.09
C TYR A 93 -13.34 9.71 -5.35
N THR A 94 -12.63 8.58 -5.33
CA THR A 94 -13.03 7.42 -4.50
C THR A 94 -12.72 7.57 -3.02
N VAL A 95 -11.80 8.47 -2.66
CA VAL A 95 -11.38 8.70 -1.27
C VAL A 95 -12.21 9.78 -0.60
N ILE A 96 -12.59 10.84 -1.34
CA ILE A 96 -13.33 11.97 -0.82
C ILE A 96 -14.76 11.92 -1.32
N GLU A 97 -15.71 11.77 -0.40
CA GLU A 97 -17.13 11.80 -0.71
C GLU A 97 -17.59 13.21 -1.11
N ASP A 98 -18.49 13.26 -2.09
CA ASP A 98 -19.12 14.50 -2.62
C ASP A 98 -18.12 15.62 -2.95
N PHE A 99 -16.96 15.24 -3.52
CA PHE A 99 -15.85 16.16 -3.77
C PHE A 99 -16.27 17.42 -4.56
N GLU A 100 -17.07 17.27 -5.62
CA GLU A 100 -17.49 18.38 -6.50
C GLU A 100 -18.38 19.40 -5.79
N TYR A 101 -19.11 18.98 -4.76
CA TYR A 101 -19.98 19.85 -3.98
C TYR A 101 -19.22 20.57 -2.86
N ARG A 102 -18.18 19.93 -2.30
CA ARG A 102 -17.40 20.47 -1.17
C ARG A 102 -16.27 21.40 -1.61
N PHE A 103 -15.68 21.16 -2.78
CA PHE A 103 -14.46 21.86 -3.20
C PHE A 103 -14.61 22.51 -4.57
N PRO A 104 -13.98 23.68 -4.80
CA PRO A 104 -13.92 24.25 -6.14
C PRO A 104 -13.07 23.37 -7.07
N GLN A 105 -13.40 23.40 -8.37
CA GLN A 105 -12.84 22.51 -9.40
C GLN A 105 -11.30 22.47 -9.45
N ASP A 106 -10.62 23.56 -9.10
CA ASP A 106 -9.15 23.62 -9.10
C ASP A 106 -8.50 22.88 -7.90
N SER A 107 -9.28 22.53 -6.88
CA SER A 107 -8.76 21.89 -5.65
C SER A 107 -8.22 20.50 -5.92
N ALA A 108 -8.84 19.74 -6.81
CA ALA A 108 -8.41 18.38 -7.14
C ALA A 108 -6.99 18.38 -7.71
N ASN A 109 -6.73 19.28 -8.66
CA ASN A 109 -5.40 19.47 -9.23
C ASN A 109 -4.39 19.94 -8.18
N GLY A 110 -4.82 20.80 -7.25
CA GLY A 110 -3.98 21.25 -6.14
C GLY A 110 -3.56 20.12 -5.18
N ILE A 111 -4.48 19.21 -4.85
CA ILE A 111 -4.18 18.05 -4.01
C ILE A 111 -3.25 17.08 -4.74
N LEU A 112 -3.54 16.77 -6.01
CA LEU A 112 -2.68 15.89 -6.81
C LEU A 112 -1.27 16.46 -6.98
N ALA A 113 -1.14 17.76 -7.22
CA ALA A 113 0.16 18.42 -7.32
C ALA A 113 0.94 18.36 -6.00
N LEU A 114 0.26 18.50 -4.85
CA LEU A 114 0.88 18.34 -3.54
C LEU A 114 1.38 16.90 -3.32
N VAL A 115 0.57 15.91 -3.67
CA VAL A 115 0.94 14.49 -3.56
C VAL A 115 2.16 14.19 -4.43
N GLN A 116 2.16 14.65 -5.69
CA GLN A 116 3.30 14.48 -6.60
C GLN A 116 4.57 15.17 -6.08
N ALA A 117 4.46 16.38 -5.53
CA ALA A 117 5.59 17.06 -4.90
C ALA A 117 6.16 16.27 -3.71
N CYS A 118 5.28 15.68 -2.89
CA CYS A 118 5.69 14.84 -1.77
C CYS A 118 6.34 13.53 -2.22
N GLN A 119 5.88 12.93 -3.32
CA GLN A 119 6.53 11.75 -3.92
C GLN A 119 7.93 12.08 -4.46
N ALA A 120 8.07 13.23 -5.11
CA ALA A 120 9.37 13.69 -5.62
C ALA A 120 10.38 13.92 -4.47
N GLU A 121 9.95 14.59 -3.40
CA GLU A 121 10.78 14.82 -2.20
C GLU A 121 11.17 13.51 -1.52
N ALA A 122 10.24 12.56 -1.41
CA ALA A 122 10.56 11.26 -0.83
C ALA A 122 11.54 10.48 -1.72
N GLY A 123 11.41 10.58 -3.05
CA GLY A 123 12.33 9.98 -4.01
C GLY A 123 13.75 10.53 -3.88
N THR A 124 13.92 11.84 -3.77
CA THR A 124 15.25 12.46 -3.60
C THR A 124 15.89 12.06 -2.27
N GLU A 125 15.12 12.05 -1.17
CA GLU A 125 15.60 11.64 0.14
C GLU A 125 16.00 10.16 0.18
N LEU A 126 15.21 9.27 -0.44
CA LEU A 126 15.53 7.84 -0.54
C LEU A 126 16.77 7.56 -1.39
N VAL A 127 16.96 8.30 -2.49
CA VAL A 127 18.17 8.21 -3.33
C VAL A 127 19.39 8.72 -2.56
N ALA A 128 19.25 9.84 -1.84
CA ALA A 128 20.33 10.38 -1.01
C ALA A 128 20.71 9.42 0.14
N ALA A 129 19.73 8.78 0.78
CA ALA A 129 19.94 7.81 1.85
C ALA A 129 20.59 6.51 1.37
N ARG A 130 20.37 6.10 0.11
CA ARG A 130 20.99 4.92 -0.50
C ARG A 130 22.43 5.16 -1.00
N GLY A 131 22.91 6.40 -0.97
CA GLY A 131 24.24 6.77 -1.44
C GLY A 131 24.34 6.78 -2.97
N SER A 132 25.06 7.77 -3.50
CA SER A 132 25.45 7.79 -4.90
C SER A 132 26.12 6.46 -5.27
N PRO A 133 25.78 5.81 -6.40
CA PRO A 133 26.73 4.88 -6.99
C PRO A 133 28.00 5.68 -7.27
N ASP A 134 29.12 5.20 -6.73
CA ASP A 134 30.44 5.76 -6.95
C ASP A 134 30.71 5.79 -8.46
N ALA A 135 30.73 6.99 -9.04
CA ALA A 135 31.13 7.23 -10.41
C ALA A 135 32.67 7.15 -10.49
N SER A 136 33.24 5.96 -10.26
CA SER A 136 34.67 5.70 -10.44
C SER A 136 34.98 4.38 -11.14
N SER A 137 34.03 3.73 -11.83
CA SER A 137 34.38 2.72 -12.82
C SER A 137 34.73 3.41 -14.13
N LYS A 138 35.98 3.86 -14.20
CA LYS A 138 36.73 4.15 -15.43
C LYS A 138 36.44 3.03 -16.45
N PRO A 139 36.04 3.30 -17.70
CA PRO A 139 35.96 2.25 -18.70
C PRO A 139 37.39 1.82 -19.03
N GLU A 140 37.85 0.73 -18.42
CA GLU A 140 39.00 -0.01 -18.93
C GLU A 140 38.58 -0.62 -20.27
N ALA A 141 39.15 -0.06 -21.33
CA ALA A 141 39.16 -0.67 -22.65
C ALA A 141 39.83 -2.04 -22.51
N LEU A 142 39.00 -3.09 -22.50
CA LEU A 142 39.45 -4.46 -22.75
C LEU A 142 39.72 -4.59 -24.24
N ASP A 143 40.99 -4.41 -24.61
CA ASP A 143 41.57 -5.08 -25.76
C ASP A 143 41.34 -6.58 -25.59
N ARG A 144 40.49 -7.16 -26.43
CA ARG A 144 40.40 -8.61 -26.58
C ARG A 144 40.33 -8.95 -28.05
N ASP A 145 41.50 -9.30 -28.57
CA ASP A 145 41.69 -10.02 -29.81
C ASP A 145 40.84 -11.30 -29.84
N GLY A 146 40.58 -11.75 -31.06
CA GLY A 146 39.60 -12.78 -31.42
C GLY A 146 39.67 -14.08 -30.62
N GLU A 147 38.52 -14.72 -30.48
CA GLU A 147 38.19 -15.98 -31.16
C GLU A 147 36.70 -16.27 -30.90
N GLY A 148 36.00 -16.68 -31.94
CA GLY A 148 34.54 -16.86 -31.92
C GLY A 148 34.12 -18.06 -31.08
N GLU A 149 33.09 -17.88 -30.27
CA GLU A 149 32.27 -18.97 -29.76
C GLU A 149 30.80 -18.64 -30.04
N GLU A 150 30.17 -19.55 -30.77
CA GLU A 150 28.82 -19.46 -31.29
C GLU A 150 27.79 -19.42 -30.14
N LEU A 151 26.85 -18.48 -30.24
CA LEU A 151 25.64 -18.44 -29.42
C LEU A 151 24.75 -19.62 -29.82
N PHE A 152 24.78 -20.68 -29.01
CA PHE A 152 23.86 -21.82 -29.11
C PHE A 152 22.45 -21.36 -28.69
N LEU A 153 21.64 -21.00 -29.66
CA LEU A 153 20.18 -20.90 -29.52
C LEU A 153 19.62 -22.31 -29.71
N PRO A 154 18.89 -22.92 -28.76
CA PRO A 154 18.18 -24.15 -29.04
C PRO A 154 16.98 -23.85 -29.95
N GLU A 155 17.08 -24.37 -31.17
CA GLU A 155 16.04 -24.39 -32.20
C GLU A 155 14.81 -25.18 -31.75
N ALA A 156 13.66 -24.68 -32.19
CA ALA A 156 12.40 -25.39 -32.15
C ALA A 156 12.33 -26.38 -33.32
N GLU A 157 12.21 -27.66 -33.01
CA GLU A 157 11.73 -28.72 -33.91
C GLU A 157 10.63 -29.47 -33.13
N ALA A 158 9.35 -29.46 -33.49
CA ALA A 158 8.70 -29.90 -34.73
C ALA A 158 8.87 -31.39 -35.02
N GLU A 159 7.85 -32.13 -34.56
CA GLU A 159 7.32 -33.41 -35.05
C GLU A 159 8.00 -34.74 -34.69
N GLY A 160 7.16 -35.70 -34.26
CA GLY A 160 7.53 -37.08 -34.01
C GLY A 160 6.39 -37.85 -33.32
N GLU A 161 5.50 -38.41 -34.13
CA GLU A 161 4.38 -39.29 -33.76
C GLU A 161 4.81 -40.52 -32.95
N GLY A 162 3.94 -40.98 -32.05
CA GLY A 162 4.12 -42.24 -31.31
C GLY A 162 2.88 -42.60 -30.51
N GLU A 163 2.14 -43.58 -31.02
CA GLU A 163 0.89 -44.15 -30.53
C GLU A 163 0.97 -44.68 -29.09
N GLY A 164 -0.12 -44.53 -28.34
CA GLY A 164 -0.28 -45.09 -27.00
C GLY A 164 -1.72 -44.98 -26.53
N GLU A 165 -2.54 -45.96 -26.91
CA GLU A 165 -3.89 -46.18 -26.41
C GLU A 165 -3.88 -46.32 -24.87
N GLY A 166 -4.81 -45.62 -24.23
CA GLY A 166 -4.97 -45.64 -22.78
C GLY A 166 -6.24 -44.89 -22.37
N GLU A 167 -7.40 -45.47 -22.70
CA GLU A 167 -8.68 -45.05 -22.16
C GLU A 167 -8.66 -45.16 -20.63
N MET A 168 -8.81 -44.04 -19.93
CA MET A 168 -9.24 -44.06 -18.53
C MET A 168 -10.30 -42.97 -18.35
N GLN A 169 -11.56 -43.41 -18.49
CA GLN A 169 -12.72 -42.72 -17.98
C GLN A 169 -12.60 -42.62 -16.46
N GLY A 170 -12.56 -41.38 -15.97
CA GLY A 170 -12.69 -41.05 -14.56
C GLY A 170 -13.64 -39.88 -14.45
N GLU A 171 -14.94 -40.18 -14.43
CA GLU A 171 -15.97 -39.25 -14.00
C GLU A 171 -15.67 -38.84 -12.56
N MET A 172 -15.36 -37.56 -12.34
CA MET A 172 -15.30 -36.98 -11.01
C MET A 172 -16.37 -35.89 -10.94
N GLU A 173 -17.59 -36.35 -10.63
CA GLU A 173 -18.63 -35.50 -10.07
C GLU A 173 -18.13 -34.98 -8.72
N GLY A 174 -18.00 -33.66 -8.62
CA GLY A 174 -17.57 -32.96 -7.41
C GLY A 174 -18.43 -31.73 -7.22
N GLU A 175 -19.48 -31.92 -6.43
CA GLU A 175 -20.58 -31.01 -6.10
C GLU A 175 -20.13 -29.56 -5.85
N GLY A 176 -20.77 -28.64 -6.58
CA GLY A 176 -20.81 -27.22 -6.22
C GLY A 176 -21.66 -27.04 -4.97
N MET A 177 -21.01 -26.79 -3.83
CA MET A 177 -21.69 -26.25 -2.66
C MET A 177 -21.90 -24.76 -2.86
N GLU A 178 -23.09 -24.39 -3.35
CA GLU A 178 -23.63 -23.04 -3.25
C GLU A 178 -23.97 -22.78 -1.77
N MET A 179 -23.15 -22.01 -1.06
CA MET A 179 -23.56 -21.45 0.23
C MET A 179 -24.40 -20.21 -0.04
N GLU A 180 -25.72 -20.36 0.05
CA GLU A 180 -26.63 -19.24 0.27
C GLU A 180 -26.32 -18.64 1.65
N MET A 181 -25.59 -17.52 1.69
CA MET A 181 -25.54 -16.69 2.88
C MET A 181 -26.82 -15.87 2.95
N GLU A 182 -27.73 -16.26 3.82
CA GLU A 182 -28.85 -15.42 4.26
C GLU A 182 -28.25 -14.14 4.88
N MET A 183 -28.39 -13.02 4.17
CA MET A 183 -28.14 -11.69 4.73
C MET A 183 -29.26 -11.40 5.74
N GLU A 184 -28.96 -11.58 7.02
CA GLU A 184 -29.77 -10.95 8.07
C GLU A 184 -29.64 -9.43 7.89
N GLU A 185 -30.78 -8.83 7.56
CA GLU A 185 -30.99 -7.40 7.35
C GLU A 185 -30.63 -6.65 8.65
N PHE A 186 -29.47 -6.00 8.65
CA PHE A 186 -28.99 -5.21 9.78
C PHE A 186 -29.76 -3.89 9.84
N ASP A 187 -30.72 -3.84 10.76
CA ASP A 187 -31.58 -2.69 11.03
C ASP A 187 -30.75 -1.51 11.59
N TRP A 188 -30.59 -0.47 10.78
CA TRP A 188 -29.95 0.80 11.14
C TRP A 188 -30.92 1.78 11.82
N GLY A 189 -32.10 1.33 12.26
CA GLY A 189 -33.04 2.14 13.03
C GLY A 189 -32.54 2.45 14.43
N GLU A 190 -32.52 3.75 14.76
CA GLU A 190 -32.40 4.33 16.11
C GLU A 190 -30.98 4.48 16.69
N LEU A 191 -30.19 5.39 16.11
CA LEU A 191 -29.31 6.22 16.93
C LEU A 191 -29.86 7.65 16.99
N ASP A 192 -30.66 7.80 18.03
CA ASP A 192 -31.28 8.97 18.63
C ASP A 192 -30.38 10.23 18.64
N ASP A 193 -30.80 11.23 17.88
CA ASP A 193 -30.33 12.63 17.94
C ASP A 193 -30.77 13.28 19.26
N ARG A 194 -30.10 12.93 20.38
CA ARG A 194 -30.28 13.63 21.66
C ARG A 194 -29.03 14.42 22.05
N GLU A 195 -29.17 15.73 21.81
CA GLU A 195 -28.87 16.81 22.75
C GLU A 195 -27.49 16.78 23.41
N ILE A 196 -26.55 17.54 22.83
CA ILE A 196 -25.54 18.26 23.61
C ILE A 196 -25.54 19.71 23.14
N ASP A 197 -26.59 20.44 23.51
CA ASP A 197 -26.58 21.89 23.69
C ASP A 197 -26.80 22.13 25.18
N GLU A 198 -25.83 22.77 25.85
CA GLU A 198 -25.75 23.27 27.25
C GLU A 198 -24.30 22.97 27.70
N ASP A 199 -23.34 23.87 27.51
CA ASP A 199 -23.13 24.99 28.42
C ASP A 199 -22.53 26.20 27.69
N ARG A 200 -23.39 27.19 27.46
CA ARG A 200 -23.00 28.58 27.24
C ARG A 200 -23.79 29.41 28.25
N GLU A 201 -23.05 30.11 29.11
CA GLU A 201 -23.44 31.20 30.04
C GLU A 201 -23.26 30.91 31.54
N GLU A 202 -22.78 31.97 32.21
CA GLU A 202 -22.56 32.20 33.65
C GLU A 202 -21.21 31.65 34.20
N VAL A 203 -20.22 32.45 34.66
CA VAL A 203 -20.14 33.84 35.17
C VAL A 203 -18.76 34.43 34.85
#